data_AF-A0A379PIX2-F1
#
_entry.id   AF-A0A379PIX2-F1
#
_cell.length_a   1.000
_cell.length_b   1.000
_cell.length_c   1.000
_cell.angle_alpha   90.00
_cell.angle_beta   90.00
_cell.angle_gamma   90.00
#
_symmetry.space_group_name_H-M   'P 1'
#
loop_
_entity.id
_entity.type
_entity.pdbx_description
1 polymer ?
#
loop_
_entity_poly.entity_id
_entity_poly.type
_entity_poly.pdbx_seq_one_letter_code
_entity_poly.pdbx_strand_id
1 'polypeptide(L)'
;MQTTPTNAAAIVTAQLQASREYLEAMRPLDLPVMGKGTVVWGPAEHDKSQLIEYPSNWTGLAARYQDGNSTYWFLGQCQQTQEREFYCLGKAGSVAELIARAEAAVTRGIDYWSSVIAA
;
A
#
# COMPACT_ATOMS: atom_id res chain seq x y z
N MET A 1 -1.59 20.22 -22.13
CA MET A 1 -0.96 18.92 -21.85
C MET A 1 -2.07 17.92 -21.60
N GLN A 2 -2.21 16.89 -22.42
CA GLN A 2 -3.20 15.84 -22.20
C GLN A 2 -2.73 14.98 -21.03
N THR A 3 -3.39 15.09 -19.88
CA THR A 3 -3.23 14.17 -18.76
C THR A 3 -3.70 12.78 -19.21
N THR A 4 -2.77 11.90 -19.53
CA THR A 4 -3.09 10.47 -19.64
C THR A 4 -3.80 10.07 -18.35
N PRO A 5 -4.97 9.43 -18.38
CA PRO A 5 -5.63 8.98 -17.17
C PRO A 5 -4.67 8.04 -16.43
N THR A 6 -4.12 8.52 -15.31
CA THR A 6 -3.22 7.72 -14.50
C THR A 6 -4.01 6.56 -13.95
N ASN A 7 -3.76 5.37 -14.47
CA ASN A 7 -4.52 4.19 -14.08
C ASN A 7 -4.13 3.80 -12.65
N ALA A 8 -5.00 4.07 -11.67
CA ALA A 8 -4.76 3.77 -10.27
C ALA A 8 -4.41 2.29 -10.04
N ALA A 9 -4.98 1.37 -10.82
CA ALA A 9 -4.63 -0.05 -10.77
C ALA A 9 -3.18 -0.29 -11.21
N ALA A 10 -2.68 0.43 -12.22
CA ALA A 10 -1.29 0.33 -12.64
C ALA A 10 -0.33 0.91 -11.58
N ILE A 11 -0.69 2.04 -10.95
CA ILE A 11 0.09 2.63 -9.86
C ILE A 11 0.18 1.69 -8.68
N VAL A 12 -0.97 1.18 -8.20
CA VAL A 12 -1.01 0.26 -7.07
C VAL A 12 -0.19 -0.97 -7.39
N THR A 13 -0.42 -1.61 -8.54
CA THR A 13 0.30 -2.83 -8.96
C THR A 13 1.81 -2.62 -9.00
N ALA A 14 2.27 -1.48 -9.53
CA ALA A 14 3.70 -1.15 -9.58
C ALA A 14 4.34 -0.94 -8.19
N GLN A 15 3.53 -0.65 -7.17
CA GLN A 15 3.97 -0.37 -5.81
C GLN A 15 3.72 -1.53 -4.84
N LEU A 16 3.12 -2.63 -5.30
CA LEU A 16 2.97 -3.86 -4.51
C LEU A 16 4.32 -4.55 -4.31
N GLN A 17 4.48 -5.18 -3.16
CA GLN A 17 5.71 -5.87 -2.75
C GLN A 17 5.95 -7.20 -3.48
N ALA A 18 4.96 -7.69 -4.21
CA ALA A 18 4.98 -8.92 -4.98
C ALA A 18 3.89 -8.86 -6.05
N SER A 19 3.82 -9.86 -6.92
CA SER A 19 2.75 -9.92 -7.93
C SER A 19 1.37 -9.94 -7.26
N ARG A 20 0.38 -9.37 -7.94
CA ARG A 20 -1.00 -9.34 -7.47
C ARG A 20 -1.52 -10.74 -7.18
N GLU A 21 -1.25 -11.69 -8.07
CA GLU A 21 -1.69 -13.08 -7.94
C GLU A 21 -1.12 -13.73 -6.69
N TYR A 22 0.16 -13.49 -6.40
CA TYR A 22 0.79 -14.01 -5.19
C TYR A 22 0.16 -13.40 -3.92
N LEU A 23 -0.08 -12.09 -3.92
CA LEU A 23 -0.64 -11.38 -2.78
C LEU A 23 -2.10 -11.77 -2.52
N GLU A 24 -2.92 -11.92 -3.55
CA GLU A 24 -4.32 -12.31 -3.42
C GLU A 24 -4.50 -13.72 -2.84
N ALA A 25 -3.49 -14.59 -2.99
CA ALA A 25 -3.45 -15.91 -2.37
C ALA A 25 -3.04 -15.90 -0.88
N MET A 26 -2.54 -14.78 -0.36
CA MET A 26 -2.15 -14.65 1.05
C MET A 26 -3.35 -14.34 1.95
N ARG A 27 -3.25 -14.71 3.23
CA ARG A 27 -4.17 -14.18 4.24
C ARG A 27 -3.74 -12.75 4.58
N PRO A 28 -4.66 -11.83 4.87
CA PRO A 28 -4.30 -10.48 5.29
C PRO A 28 -3.33 -10.42 6.47
N LEU A 29 -3.38 -11.40 7.38
CA LEU A 29 -2.49 -11.49 8.54
C LEU A 29 -1.05 -11.89 8.18
N ASP A 30 -0.82 -12.44 6.99
CA ASP A 30 0.51 -12.80 6.48
C ASP A 30 1.23 -11.59 5.84
N LEU A 31 0.57 -10.44 5.75
CA LEU A 31 1.17 -9.20 5.24
C LEU A 31 2.25 -8.66 6.19
N PRO A 32 3.23 -7.89 5.67
CA PRO A 32 4.16 -7.12 6.48
C PRO A 32 3.46 -6.29 7.57
N VAL A 33 4.14 -6.08 8.69
CA VAL A 33 3.59 -5.41 9.87
C VAL A 33 4.11 -3.98 9.99
N MET A 34 3.19 -3.02 9.99
CA MET A 34 3.46 -1.62 10.28
C MET A 34 3.48 -1.38 11.78
N GLY A 35 4.58 -0.81 12.26
CA GLY A 35 4.80 -0.44 13.65
C GLY A 35 4.15 0.86 14.10
N LYS A 36 4.62 1.36 15.24
CA LYS A 36 4.40 2.76 15.61
C LYS A 36 5.23 3.66 14.69
N GLY A 37 4.60 4.64 14.06
CA GLY A 37 5.24 5.52 13.08
C GLY A 37 5.15 4.96 11.66
N THR A 38 6.23 5.06 10.89
CA THR A 38 6.30 4.71 9.46
C THR A 38 7.10 3.43 9.17
N VAL A 39 7.56 2.77 10.24
CA VAL A 39 8.40 1.57 10.15
C VAL A 39 7.55 0.35 9.78
N VAL A 40 8.07 -0.47 8.87
CA VAL A 40 7.43 -1.71 8.43
C VAL A 40 8.42 -2.85 8.62
N TRP A 41 7.97 -3.95 9.21
CA TRP A 41 8.73 -5.19 9.31
C TRP A 41 8.08 -6.29 8.49
N GLY A 42 8.87 -7.11 7.83
CA GLY A 42 8.37 -8.22 7.04
C GLY A 42 9.45 -9.25 6.76
N PRO A 43 9.11 -10.35 6.10
CA PRO A 43 10.08 -11.35 5.70
C PRO A 43 11.11 -10.74 4.75
N ALA A 44 12.38 -11.15 4.86
CA ALA A 44 13.38 -10.82 3.86
C ALA A 44 13.03 -11.49 2.53
N GLU A 45 13.36 -10.83 1.42
CA GLU A 45 13.02 -11.31 0.07
C GLU A 45 13.64 -12.68 -0.24
N HIS A 46 14.89 -12.88 0.18
CA HIS A 46 15.67 -14.10 -0.08
C HIS A 46 15.60 -15.13 1.06
N ASP A 47 15.08 -14.75 2.22
CA ASP A 47 14.93 -15.63 3.37
C ASP A 47 13.68 -15.27 4.17
N LYS A 48 12.58 -15.99 3.91
CA LYS A 48 11.30 -15.75 4.59
C LYS A 48 11.33 -16.13 6.08
N SER A 49 12.37 -16.79 6.57
CA SER A 49 12.55 -17.08 8.00
C SER A 49 13.12 -15.89 8.78
N GLN A 50 13.73 -14.93 8.09
CA GLN A 50 14.27 -13.72 8.68
C GLN A 50 13.25 -12.58 8.62
N LEU A 51 12.97 -11.96 9.77
CA LEU A 51 12.23 -10.71 9.85
C LEU A 51 13.21 -9.53 9.75
N ILE A 52 12.97 -8.63 8.80
CA ILE A 52 13.77 -7.41 8.60
C ILE A 52 12.90 -6.18 8.69
N GLU A 53 13.53 -5.04 9.00
CA GLU A 53 12.93 -3.73 8.81
C GLU A 53 13.07 -3.33 7.34
N TYR A 54 11.95 -3.02 6.69
CA TYR A 54 11.96 -2.50 5.35
C TYR A 54 12.40 -1.03 5.33
N PRO A 55 13.07 -0.59 4.25
CA PRO A 55 13.55 0.78 4.14
C PRO A 55 12.40 1.79 4.20
N SER A 56 12.72 3.03 4.58
CA SER A 56 11.73 4.09 4.83
C SER A 56 10.89 4.48 3.61
N ASN A 57 11.38 4.19 2.40
CA ASN A 57 10.71 4.42 1.12
C ASN A 57 9.93 3.19 0.61
N TRP A 58 9.86 2.11 1.38
CA TRP A 58 9.16 0.88 0.97
C TRP A 58 7.66 1.13 0.70
N THR A 59 7.14 0.55 -0.38
CA THR A 59 5.72 0.58 -0.74
C THR A 59 5.10 -0.81 -0.71
N GLY A 60 3.80 -0.87 -0.48
CA GLY A 60 3.04 -2.11 -0.50
C GLY A 60 1.90 -2.14 0.52
N LEU A 61 1.37 -3.34 0.76
CA LEU A 61 0.33 -3.57 1.75
C LEU A 61 0.93 -3.98 3.10
N ALA A 62 0.45 -3.37 4.19
CA ALA A 62 0.86 -3.71 5.53
C ALA A 62 -0.34 -3.85 6.49
N ALA A 63 -0.20 -4.73 7.47
CA ALA A 63 -1.09 -4.86 8.60
C ALA A 63 -0.56 -4.06 9.78
N ARG A 64 -1.44 -3.43 10.54
CA ARG A 64 -1.13 -2.78 11.82
C ARG A 64 -1.99 -3.42 12.90
N TYR A 65 -1.33 -3.95 13.92
CA TYR A 65 -1.97 -4.54 15.08
C TYR A 65 -1.92 -3.55 16.25
N GLN A 66 -3.08 -3.13 16.72
CA GLN A 66 -3.22 -2.24 17.86
C GLN A 66 -4.39 -2.70 18.72
N ASP A 67 -4.12 -2.91 20.01
CA ASP A 67 -5.14 -3.24 21.03
C ASP A 67 -6.04 -4.43 20.61
N GLY A 68 -5.41 -5.49 20.08
CA GLY A 68 -6.09 -6.70 19.60
C GLY A 68 -6.86 -6.54 18.28
N ASN A 69 -6.83 -5.35 17.65
CA ASN A 69 -7.45 -5.09 16.37
C ASN A 69 -6.41 -5.03 15.24
N SER A 70 -6.77 -5.62 14.11
CA SER A 70 -6.01 -5.49 12.87
C SER A 70 -6.61 -4.39 12.00
N THR A 71 -5.77 -3.49 11.50
CA THR A 71 -6.11 -2.52 10.45
C THR A 71 -5.11 -2.66 9.33
N TYR A 72 -5.54 -2.49 8.08
CA TYR A 72 -4.68 -2.66 6.93
C TYR A 72 -4.42 -1.32 6.26
N TRP A 73 -3.25 -1.20 5.67
CA TRP A 73 -2.72 0.03 5.11
C TRP A 73 -2.10 -0.27 3.74
N PHE A 74 -2.27 0.68 2.81
CA PHE A 74 -1.46 0.76 1.61
C PHE A 74 -0.47 1.90 1.77
N LEU A 75 0.81 1.58 1.64
CA LEU A 75 1.90 2.54 1.71
C LEU A 75 2.34 2.75 0.27
N GLY A 76 1.97 3.90 -0.28
CA GLY A 76 2.22 4.23 -1.67
C GLY A 76 3.18 5.41 -1.83
N GLN A 77 3.34 5.86 -3.07
CA GLN A 77 4.07 7.07 -3.44
C GLN A 77 3.19 8.00 -4.28
N CYS A 78 3.17 9.27 -3.89
CA CYS A 78 2.58 10.33 -4.68
C CYS A 78 3.33 10.41 -6.02
N GLN A 79 2.60 10.37 -7.14
CA GLN A 79 3.23 10.41 -8.47
C GLN A 79 3.92 11.75 -8.76
N GLN A 80 3.51 12.83 -8.07
CA GLN A 80 4.04 14.17 -8.29
C GLN A 80 5.26 14.46 -7.43
N THR A 81 5.15 14.27 -6.11
CA THR A 81 6.22 14.60 -5.16
C THR A 81 7.18 13.45 -4.89
N GLN A 82 6.81 12.21 -5.28
CA GLN A 82 7.51 10.98 -4.92
C GLN A 82 7.59 10.72 -3.41
N GLU A 83 6.88 11.51 -2.59
CA GLU A 83 6.78 11.31 -1.16
C GLU A 83 5.90 10.10 -0.84
N ARG A 84 6.21 9.44 0.27
CA ARG A 84 5.48 8.27 0.74
C ARG A 84 4.14 8.68 1.35
N GLU A 85 3.09 7.99 0.95
CA GLU A 85 1.73 8.23 1.40
C GLU A 85 1.15 7.00 2.11
N PHE A 86 0.24 7.26 3.04
CA PHE A 86 -0.33 6.24 3.91
C PHE A 86 -1.84 6.25 3.78
N TYR A 87 -2.38 5.19 3.19
CA TYR A 87 -3.81 5.01 2.99
C TYR A 87 -4.33 3.96 3.97
N CYS A 88 -5.12 4.39 4.95
CA CYS A 88 -5.83 3.46 5.82
C CYS A 88 -6.94 2.76 5.04
N LEU A 89 -6.84 1.44 4.92
CA LEU A 89 -7.81 0.61 4.21
C LEU A 89 -8.86 0.00 5.14
N GLY A 90 -8.69 0.14 6.46
CA GLY A 90 -9.58 -0.42 7.47
C GLY A 90 -9.43 -1.94 7.64
N LYS A 91 -10.49 -2.61 8.06
CA LYS A 91 -10.57 -4.08 8.18
C LYS A 91 -11.01 -4.70 6.86
N ALA A 92 -10.39 -5.81 6.46
CA ALA A 92 -10.75 -6.56 5.26
C ALA A 92 -10.64 -8.07 5.51
N GLY A 93 -11.42 -8.85 4.75
CA GLY A 93 -11.41 -10.31 4.83
C GLY A 93 -10.40 -10.98 3.90
N SER A 94 -9.91 -10.27 2.89
CA SER A 94 -8.97 -10.80 1.90
C SER A 94 -7.98 -9.73 1.41
N VAL A 95 -6.86 -10.16 0.83
CA VAL A 95 -5.88 -9.24 0.24
C VAL A 95 -6.40 -8.63 -1.07
N ALA A 96 -7.22 -9.36 -1.84
CA ALA A 96 -7.88 -8.83 -3.04
C ALA A 96 -8.76 -7.61 -2.71
N GLU A 97 -9.50 -7.66 -1.60
CA GLU A 97 -10.29 -6.54 -1.11
C GLU A 97 -9.40 -5.34 -0.72
N LEU A 98 -8.23 -5.60 -0.13
CA LEU A 98 -7.27 -4.55 0.21
C LEU A 98 -6.68 -3.87 -1.03
N ILE A 99 -6.35 -4.64 -2.07
CA ILE A 99 -5.85 -4.09 -3.33
C ILE A 99 -6.92 -3.20 -3.97
N ALA A 100 -8.17 -3.66 -4.07
CA ALA A 100 -9.27 -2.85 -4.61
C ALA A 100 -9.51 -1.55 -3.81
N ARG A 101 -9.39 -1.60 -2.48
CA ARG A 101 -9.49 -0.41 -1.62
C ARG A 101 -8.31 0.54 -1.81
N ALA A 102 -7.11 0.01 -2.02
CA ALA A 102 -5.91 0.80 -2.32
C ALA A 102 -6.07 1.52 -3.66
N GLU A 103 -6.57 0.83 -4.70
CA GLU A 103 -6.87 1.43 -6.00
C GLU A 103 -7.86 2.58 -5.86
N ALA A 104 -8.96 2.36 -5.13
CA ALA A 104 -9.93 3.41 -4.86
C ALA A 104 -9.35 4.59 -4.06
N ALA A 105 -8.42 4.33 -3.14
CA ALA A 105 -7.74 5.37 -2.38
C ALA A 105 -6.79 6.21 -3.23
N VAL A 106 -6.02 5.56 -4.11
CA VAL A 106 -5.13 6.22 -5.08
C VAL A 106 -5.93 7.03 -6.09
N THR A 107 -7.06 6.54 -6.59
CA THR A 107 -7.97 7.34 -7.45
C THR A 107 -8.38 8.64 -6.77
N ARG A 108 -8.82 8.58 -5.51
CA ARG A 108 -9.17 9.78 -4.74
C ARG A 108 -7.99 10.72 -4.52
N GLY A 109 -6.79 10.18 -4.31
CA GLY A 109 -5.55 10.96 -4.23
C GLY A 109 -5.26 11.70 -5.53
N ILE A 110 -5.33 11.01 -6.67
CA ILE A 110 -5.15 11.58 -8.02
C ILE A 110 -6.14 12.71 -8.28
N ASP A 111 -7.42 12.49 -7.98
CA ASP A 111 -8.47 13.50 -8.17
C ASP A 111 -8.17 14.76 -7.33
N TYR A 112 -7.75 14.58 -6.08
CA TYR A 112 -7.38 15.67 -5.20
C TYR A 112 -6.17 16.45 -5.74
N TRP A 113 -5.06 15.80 -6.07
CA TRP A 113 -3.87 16.49 -6.57
C TRP A 113 -4.14 17.23 -7.89
N SER A 114 -4.93 16.63 -8.78
CA SER A 114 -5.31 17.25 -10.04
C SER A 114 -6.16 18.51 -9.81
N SER A 115 -7.01 18.52 -8.78
CA SER A 115 -7.84 19.67 -8.41
C SER A 115 -7.03 20.85 -7.84
N VAL A 116 -5.95 20.57 -7.11
CA VAL A 116 -5.09 21.60 -6.51
C VAL A 116 -4.18 22.27 -7.54
N ILE A 117 -3.79 21.56 -8.61
CA ILE A 117 -2.97 22.12 -9.71
C ILE A 117 -3.79 23.02 -10.65
N ALA A 118 -5.09 22.75 -10.77
CA ALA A 118 -5.98 23.51 -11.64
C ALA A 118 -6.50 24.83 -11.01
N ALA A 119 -6.22 25.06 -9.72
CA ALA A 119 -6.61 26.25 -8.96
C ALA A 119 -5.45 27.25 -8.85
#